data_AF-A0A538QU20-F1
#
_entry.id   AF-A0A538QU20-F1
#
_cell.length_a   1.000
_cell.length_b   1.000
_cell.length_c   1.000
_cell.angle_alpha   90.00
_cell.angle_beta   90.00
_cell.angle_gamma   90.00
#
_symmetry.space_group_name_H-M   'P 1'
#
loop_
_entity.id
_entity.type
_entity.pdbx_description
1 polymer ?
#
loop_
_entity_poly.entity_id
_entity_poly.type
_entity_poly.pdbx_seq_one_letter_code
_entity_poly.pdbx_strand_id
1 'polypeptide(L)'
;MTPYEKILGTLSSCTMTQRALFTCACAERAHAVVAAIAEPITIEFSRAALEKAWNSVYSPVSLRSTHEELVELPEAGIDDSNDPKYYVMRALGLIADALCAANDEPDDVAASAAGGALDLASDLAHVSGEPTLPDLESAAQLDTLAALQMSETPPTMEELRRIGRDAGEALARAADVVSRGA
;
A
#
# COMPACT_ATOMS: atom_id res chain seq x y z
N MET A 1 4.36 23.14 5.06
CA MET A 1 4.13 22.09 4.06
C MET A 1 4.23 20.75 4.76
N THR A 2 3.10 20.07 4.93
CA THR A 2 3.03 18.73 5.54
C THR A 2 3.71 17.68 4.65
N PRO A 3 4.07 16.50 5.17
CA PRO A 3 4.58 15.42 4.33
C PRO A 3 3.60 15.06 3.20
N TYR A 4 2.30 14.99 3.49
CA TYR A 4 1.27 14.71 2.48
C TYR A 4 1.21 15.78 1.37
N GLU A 5 1.29 17.06 1.72
CA GLU A 5 1.34 18.15 0.73
C GLU A 5 2.57 18.04 -0.18
N LYS A 6 3.72 17.62 0.35
CA LYS A 6 4.93 17.36 -0.46
C LYS A 6 4.71 16.18 -1.40
N ILE A 7 4.13 15.08 -0.90
CA ILE A 7 3.82 13.88 -1.70
C ILE A 7 2.90 14.23 -2.86
N LEU A 8 1.80 14.95 -2.61
CA LEU A 8 0.88 15.40 -3.65
C LEU A 8 1.54 16.34 -4.66
N GLY A 9 2.36 17.27 -4.18
CA GLY A 9 3.13 18.15 -5.05
C GLY A 9 4.04 17.38 -6.00
N THR A 10 4.74 16.36 -5.49
CA THR A 10 5.62 15.50 -6.30
C THR A 10 4.82 14.62 -7.27
N LEU A 11 3.75 13.97 -6.81
CA LEU A 11 2.86 13.13 -7.64
C LEU A 11 2.29 13.89 -8.85
N SER A 12 1.98 15.17 -8.70
CA SER A 12 1.47 16.00 -9.80
C SER A 12 2.40 16.06 -11.02
N SER A 13 3.70 15.86 -10.81
CA SER A 13 4.72 15.83 -11.86
C SER A 13 5.06 14.43 -12.38
N CYS A 14 4.53 13.37 -11.76
CA CYS A 14 4.77 11.99 -12.15
C CYS A 14 3.94 11.57 -13.36
N THR A 15 4.52 10.73 -14.22
CA THR A 15 3.82 10.06 -15.32
C THR A 15 2.81 9.03 -14.80
N MET A 16 1.90 8.57 -15.67
CA MET A 16 0.95 7.50 -15.33
C MET A 16 1.65 6.24 -14.80
N THR A 17 2.72 5.80 -15.46
CA THR A 17 3.53 4.65 -15.01
C THR A 17 4.15 4.88 -13.65
N GLN A 18 4.72 6.06 -13.40
CA GLN A 18 5.31 6.39 -12.09
C GLN A 18 4.26 6.41 -10.99
N ARG A 19 3.06 6.93 -11.26
CA ARG A 19 1.93 6.91 -10.33
C ARG A 19 1.48 5.49 -10.03
N ALA A 20 1.35 4.63 -11.04
CA ALA A 20 1.00 3.22 -10.84
C ALA A 20 2.05 2.46 -10.01
N LEU A 21 3.35 2.65 -10.29
CA LEU A 21 4.44 2.07 -9.50
C LEU A 21 4.44 2.59 -8.05
N PHE A 22 4.16 3.88 -7.84
CA PHE A 22 4.02 4.47 -6.52
C PHE A 22 2.86 3.85 -5.74
N THR A 23 1.68 3.71 -6.36
CA THR A 23 0.52 3.05 -5.75
C THR A 23 0.84 1.61 -5.36
N CYS A 24 1.48 0.85 -6.26
CA CYS A 24 1.93 -0.51 -5.95
C CYS A 24 2.92 -0.55 -4.78
N ALA A 25 3.82 0.43 -4.66
CA ALA A 25 4.75 0.51 -3.53
C ALA A 25 4.04 0.81 -2.21
N CYS A 26 3.00 1.64 -2.20
CA CYS A 26 2.16 1.88 -1.02
C CYS A 26 1.43 0.60 -0.59
N ALA A 27 0.80 -0.09 -1.55
CA ALA A 27 0.14 -1.37 -1.32
C ALA A 27 1.10 -2.47 -0.82
N GLU A 28 2.34 -2.49 -1.33
CA GLU A 28 3.38 -3.43 -0.91
C GLU A 28 3.78 -3.28 0.55
N ARG A 29 3.89 -2.04 1.04
CA ARG A 29 4.12 -1.80 2.47
C ARG A 29 2.89 -2.17 3.29
N ALA A 30 1.69 -1.82 2.84
CA ALA A 30 0.44 -2.16 3.53
C ALA A 30 0.18 -3.67 3.60
N HIS A 31 0.61 -4.44 2.60
CA HIS A 31 0.51 -5.91 2.61
C HIS A 31 1.22 -6.53 3.82
N ALA A 32 2.21 -5.85 4.42
CA ALA A 32 2.85 -6.30 5.65
C ALA A 32 1.85 -6.41 6.83
N VAL A 33 0.79 -5.59 6.85
CA VAL A 33 -0.33 -5.68 7.79
C VAL A 33 -1.18 -6.92 7.51
N VAL A 34 -1.49 -7.17 6.23
CA VAL A 34 -2.24 -8.37 5.81
C VAL A 34 -1.50 -9.63 6.25
N ALA A 35 -0.19 -9.70 5.98
CA ALA A 35 0.65 -10.83 6.36
C ALA A 35 0.74 -11.06 7.88
N ALA A 36 0.49 -10.03 8.70
CA ALA A 36 0.59 -10.11 10.16
C ALA A 36 -0.73 -10.57 10.83
N ILE A 37 -1.89 -10.27 10.24
CA ILE A 37 -3.20 -10.42 10.90
C ILE A 37 -4.13 -11.38 10.16
N ALA A 38 -4.10 -11.38 8.83
CA ALA A 38 -5.17 -11.96 8.02
C ALA A 38 -5.17 -13.49 8.01
N GLU A 39 -6.28 -14.06 7.57
CA GLU A 39 -6.40 -15.49 7.32
C GLU A 39 -5.48 -15.93 6.16
N PRO A 40 -4.99 -17.18 6.16
CA PRO A 40 -4.03 -17.65 5.15
C PRO A 40 -4.50 -17.45 3.70
N ILE A 41 -5.80 -17.63 3.44
CA ILE A 41 -6.37 -17.41 2.10
C ILE A 41 -6.24 -15.95 1.64
N THR A 42 -6.44 -15.00 2.56
CA THR A 42 -6.31 -13.57 2.32
C THR A 42 -4.86 -13.19 2.08
N ILE A 43 -3.92 -13.76 2.85
CA ILE A 43 -2.47 -13.55 2.65
C ILE A 43 -2.05 -14.05 1.26
N GLU A 44 -2.39 -15.29 0.91
CA GLU A 44 -1.99 -15.89 -0.37
C GLU A 44 -2.59 -15.13 -1.56
N PHE A 45 -3.88 -14.82 -1.50
CA PHE A 45 -4.58 -14.13 -2.58
C PHE A 45 -4.06 -12.71 -2.76
N SER A 46 -3.99 -11.92 -1.68
CA SER A 46 -3.58 -10.51 -1.75
C SER A 46 -2.13 -10.36 -2.22
N ARG A 47 -1.24 -11.29 -1.84
CA ARG A 47 0.13 -11.34 -2.36
C ARG A 47 0.13 -11.57 -3.88
N ALA A 48 -0.64 -12.54 -4.36
CA ALA A 48 -0.74 -12.85 -5.78
C ALA A 48 -1.38 -11.70 -6.58
N ALA A 49 -2.39 -11.04 -6.02
CA ALA A 49 -3.02 -9.86 -6.61
C ALA A 49 -2.02 -8.71 -6.78
N LEU A 50 -1.22 -8.43 -5.74
CA LEU A 50 -0.22 -7.37 -5.80
C LEU A 50 0.93 -7.70 -6.76
N GLU A 51 1.36 -8.96 -6.85
CA GLU A 51 2.31 -9.42 -7.90
C GLU A 51 1.74 -9.20 -9.31
N LYS A 52 0.45 -9.48 -9.53
CA LYS A 52 -0.21 -9.17 -10.81
C LYS A 52 -0.22 -7.66 -11.08
N ALA A 53 -0.53 -6.83 -10.08
CA ALA A 53 -0.52 -5.37 -10.22
C ALA A 53 0.85 -4.86 -10.69
N TRP A 54 1.94 -5.27 -10.02
CA TRP A 54 3.30 -4.92 -10.42
C TRP A 54 3.62 -5.32 -11.86
N ASN A 55 3.28 -6.54 -12.25
CA ASN A 55 3.55 -7.04 -13.60
C ASN A 55 2.71 -6.30 -14.66
N SER A 56 1.46 -5.95 -14.34
CA SER A 56 0.57 -5.22 -15.25
C SER A 56 1.07 -3.82 -15.59
N VAL A 57 1.80 -3.15 -14.69
CA VAL A 57 2.39 -1.83 -14.99
C VAL A 57 3.36 -1.89 -16.17
N TYR A 58 4.08 -3.01 -16.32
CA TYR A 58 5.05 -3.21 -17.41
C TYR A 58 4.45 -3.95 -18.61
N SER A 59 3.51 -4.85 -18.36
CA SER A 59 2.85 -5.69 -19.36
C SER A 59 1.35 -5.73 -19.08
N PRO A 60 0.58 -4.76 -19.60
CA PRO A 60 -0.83 -4.61 -19.26
C PRO A 60 -1.66 -5.87 -19.49
N VAL A 61 -2.37 -6.28 -18.44
CA VAL A 61 -3.40 -7.32 -18.49
C VAL A 61 -4.62 -6.85 -17.69
N SER A 62 -5.80 -7.35 -18.03
CA SER A 62 -7.02 -7.03 -17.27
C SER A 62 -6.89 -7.52 -15.83
N LEU A 63 -7.07 -6.60 -14.88
CA LEU A 63 -7.05 -6.89 -13.44
C LEU A 63 -8.45 -6.98 -12.82
N ARG A 64 -9.50 -6.80 -13.62
CA ARG A 64 -10.89 -6.70 -13.14
C ARG A 64 -11.32 -7.87 -12.28
N SER A 65 -11.11 -9.11 -12.73
CA SER A 65 -11.53 -10.29 -11.94
C SER A 65 -10.73 -10.41 -10.65
N THR A 66 -9.45 -10.03 -10.66
CA THR A 66 -8.61 -10.03 -9.45
C THR A 66 -9.11 -9.00 -8.45
N HIS A 67 -9.56 -7.83 -8.92
CA HIS A 67 -10.18 -6.82 -8.07
C HIS A 67 -11.54 -7.29 -7.52
N GLU A 68 -12.39 -7.91 -8.34
CA GLU A 68 -13.68 -8.48 -7.91
C GLU A 68 -13.50 -9.58 -6.86
N GLU A 69 -12.50 -10.45 -7.01
CA GLU A 69 -12.18 -11.50 -6.03
C GLU A 69 -11.58 -10.92 -4.72
N LEU A 70 -10.83 -9.81 -4.79
CA LEU A 70 -10.23 -9.17 -3.62
C LEU A 70 -11.29 -8.64 -2.63
N VAL A 71 -12.38 -8.07 -3.14
CA VAL A 71 -13.45 -7.50 -2.31
C VAL A 71 -14.37 -8.54 -1.68
N GLU A 72 -14.26 -9.80 -2.10
CA GLU A 72 -14.99 -10.95 -1.53
C GLU A 72 -14.21 -11.66 -0.41
N LEU A 73 -12.98 -11.19 -0.10
CA LEU A 73 -12.18 -11.77 0.98
C LEU A 73 -12.82 -11.55 2.36
N PRO A 74 -12.63 -12.48 3.32
CA PRO A 74 -13.29 -12.43 4.63
C PRO A 74 -13.14 -11.10 5.36
N GLU A 75 -11.95 -10.50 5.29
CA GLU A 75 -11.64 -9.25 5.97
C GLU A 75 -12.07 -8.00 5.20
N ALA A 76 -12.39 -8.09 3.91
CA ALA A 76 -12.71 -6.93 3.07
C ALA A 76 -13.97 -6.15 3.53
N GLY A 77 -14.87 -6.81 4.27
CA GLY A 77 -16.09 -6.21 4.80
C GLY A 77 -16.02 -5.78 6.27
N ILE A 78 -14.85 -5.85 6.94
CA ILE A 78 -14.73 -5.55 8.36
C ILE A 78 -14.46 -4.05 8.58
N ASP A 79 -15.52 -3.33 8.99
CA ASP A 79 -15.49 -1.88 9.27
C ASP A 79 -15.74 -1.60 10.78
N ASP A 80 -15.04 -2.33 11.66
CA ASP A 80 -15.02 -2.08 13.11
C ASP A 80 -13.59 -1.89 13.57
N SER A 81 -13.19 -0.65 13.87
CA SER A 81 -11.83 -0.31 14.32
C SER A 81 -11.39 -0.99 15.63
N ASN A 82 -12.30 -1.64 16.36
CA ASN A 82 -11.94 -2.44 17.54
C ASN A 82 -11.53 -3.87 17.18
N ASP A 83 -11.85 -4.34 15.97
CA ASP A 83 -11.39 -5.62 15.42
C ASP A 83 -10.05 -5.41 14.70
N PRO A 84 -8.97 -6.13 15.04
CA PRO A 84 -7.70 -6.04 14.31
C PRO A 84 -7.81 -6.26 12.80
N LYS A 85 -8.82 -7.03 12.35
CA LYS A 85 -9.07 -7.26 10.92
C LYS A 85 -9.54 -5.99 10.19
N TYR A 86 -9.94 -4.93 10.89
CA TYR A 86 -10.12 -3.60 10.30
C TYR A 86 -8.86 -3.11 9.58
N TYR A 87 -7.68 -3.32 10.16
CA TYR A 87 -6.43 -2.89 9.54
C TYR A 87 -6.10 -3.73 8.31
N VAL A 88 -6.54 -5.00 8.28
CA VAL A 88 -6.49 -5.84 7.07
C VAL A 88 -7.41 -5.28 6.00
N MET A 89 -8.65 -4.93 6.33
CA MET A 89 -9.60 -4.29 5.39
C MET A 89 -8.99 -3.04 4.76
N ARG A 90 -8.42 -2.14 5.57
CA ARG A 90 -7.74 -0.92 5.10
C ARG A 90 -6.55 -1.24 4.18
N ALA A 91 -5.75 -2.25 4.53
CA ALA A 91 -4.63 -2.68 3.68
C ALA A 91 -5.09 -3.33 2.37
N LEU A 92 -6.17 -4.12 2.37
CA LEU A 92 -6.79 -4.65 1.16
C LEU A 92 -7.30 -3.53 0.24
N GLY A 93 -7.84 -2.44 0.81
CA GLY A 93 -8.20 -1.24 0.05
C GLY A 93 -7.01 -0.64 -0.72
N LEU A 94 -5.83 -0.61 -0.12
CA LEU A 94 -4.61 -0.14 -0.82
C LEU A 94 -4.17 -1.10 -1.93
N ILE A 95 -4.40 -2.41 -1.77
CA ILE A 95 -4.14 -3.39 -2.83
C ILE A 95 -5.16 -3.23 -3.97
N ALA A 96 -6.42 -2.92 -3.66
CA ALA A 96 -7.44 -2.59 -4.66
C ALA A 96 -7.03 -1.34 -5.46
N ASP A 97 -6.56 -0.29 -4.78
CA ASP A 97 -6.01 0.91 -5.41
C ASP A 97 -4.84 0.56 -6.35
N ALA A 98 -3.91 -0.32 -5.95
CA ALA A 98 -2.82 -0.76 -6.82
C ALA A 98 -3.32 -1.49 -8.08
N LEU A 99 -4.35 -2.34 -7.95
CA LEU A 99 -4.98 -3.00 -9.10
C LEU A 99 -5.63 -1.99 -10.05
N CYS A 100 -6.33 -0.98 -9.53
CA CYS A 100 -6.95 0.07 -10.33
C CYS A 100 -5.91 0.94 -11.04
N ALA A 101 -4.86 1.36 -10.33
CA ALA A 101 -3.80 2.19 -10.89
C ALA A 101 -3.01 1.46 -12.00
N ALA A 102 -2.83 0.14 -11.87
CA ALA A 102 -2.20 -0.71 -12.89
C ALA A 102 -3.12 -1.05 -14.08
N ASN A 103 -4.43 -0.76 -13.99
CA ASN A 103 -5.44 -1.04 -15.02
C ASN A 103 -5.96 0.24 -15.70
N ASP A 104 -5.10 1.26 -15.83
CA ASP A 104 -5.32 2.56 -16.50
C ASP A 104 -6.13 3.64 -15.75
N GLU A 105 -6.27 3.56 -14.41
CA GLU A 105 -6.88 4.62 -13.58
C GLU A 105 -5.91 5.24 -12.54
N PRO A 106 -4.69 5.70 -12.88
CA PRO A 106 -3.68 6.05 -11.88
C PRO A 106 -3.81 7.46 -11.25
N ASP A 107 -4.51 8.40 -11.88
CA ASP A 107 -4.43 9.82 -11.50
C ASP A 107 -5.11 10.11 -10.16
N ASP A 108 -6.34 9.65 -9.96
CA ASP A 108 -7.07 9.84 -8.69
C ASP A 108 -6.62 8.82 -7.63
N VAL A 109 -6.15 7.66 -8.06
CA VAL A 109 -5.85 6.53 -7.19
C VAL A 109 -4.51 6.67 -6.47
N ALA A 110 -3.49 7.28 -7.10
CA ALA A 110 -2.20 7.48 -6.43
C ALA A 110 -2.28 8.45 -5.23
N ALA A 111 -3.11 9.49 -5.33
CA ALA A 111 -3.35 10.42 -4.22
C ALA A 111 -4.18 9.77 -3.09
N SER A 112 -5.17 8.93 -3.46
CA SER A 112 -5.92 8.08 -2.54
C SER A 112 -4.98 7.15 -1.77
N ALA A 113 -4.14 6.38 -2.48
CA ALA A 113 -3.21 5.43 -1.87
C ALA A 113 -2.18 6.11 -0.96
N ALA A 114 -1.67 7.30 -1.34
CA ALA A 114 -0.78 8.08 -0.49
C ALA A 114 -1.45 8.44 0.85
N GLY A 115 -2.68 8.95 0.79
CA GLY A 115 -3.47 9.30 1.98
C GLY A 115 -3.83 8.08 2.81
N GLY A 116 -4.38 7.04 2.17
CA GLY A 116 -4.80 5.82 2.83
C GLY A 116 -3.67 5.07 3.54
N ALA A 117 -2.46 5.08 2.98
CA ALA A 117 -1.29 4.49 3.63
C ALA A 117 -0.83 5.31 4.85
N LEU A 118 -0.88 6.64 4.79
CA LEU A 118 -0.60 7.51 5.95
C LEU A 118 -1.66 7.37 7.04
N ASP A 119 -2.93 7.25 6.66
CA ASP A 119 -4.03 7.02 7.59
C ASP A 119 -3.86 5.65 8.28
N LEU A 120 -3.58 4.59 7.52
CA LEU A 120 -3.31 3.25 8.07
C LEU A 120 -2.14 3.28 9.06
N ALA A 121 -1.03 3.95 8.70
CA ALA A 121 0.12 4.09 9.58
C ALA A 121 -0.21 4.90 10.85
N SER A 122 -1.05 5.94 10.73
CA SER A 122 -1.48 6.78 11.86
C SER A 122 -2.42 6.04 12.80
N ASP A 123 -3.37 5.29 12.26
CA ASP A 123 -4.30 4.49 13.05
C ASP A 123 -3.53 3.40 13.81
N LEU A 124 -2.62 2.68 13.13
CA LEU A 124 -1.75 1.69 13.77
C LEU A 124 -0.84 2.32 14.83
N ALA A 125 -0.29 3.52 14.59
CA ALA A 125 0.57 4.21 15.56
C ALA A 125 -0.20 4.52 16.85
N HIS A 126 -1.46 4.95 16.70
CA HIS A 126 -2.32 5.24 17.82
C HIS A 126 -2.58 4.00 18.69
N VAL A 127 -2.94 2.87 18.06
CA VAL A 127 -3.33 1.66 18.81
C VAL A 127 -2.15 0.81 19.30
N SER A 128 -1.04 0.77 18.57
CA SER A 128 0.16 0.03 18.96
C SER A 128 1.06 0.80 19.94
N GLY A 129 0.91 2.12 19.99
CA GLY A 129 1.81 2.99 20.76
C GLY A 129 3.15 3.25 20.07
N GLU A 130 3.28 2.99 18.76
CA GLU A 130 4.47 3.31 17.95
C GLU A 130 4.29 4.65 17.20
N PRO A 131 4.63 5.82 17.79
CA PRO A 131 4.31 7.13 17.22
C PRO A 131 5.07 7.46 15.92
N THR A 132 6.10 6.69 15.58
CA THR A 132 6.97 6.97 14.42
C THR A 132 6.46 6.38 13.10
N LEU A 133 5.39 5.58 13.09
CA LEU A 133 4.92 4.94 11.86
C LEU A 133 4.52 5.93 10.75
N PRO A 134 3.81 7.04 11.01
CA PRO A 134 3.45 8.00 9.96
C PRO A 134 4.69 8.67 9.35
N ASP A 135 5.70 8.94 10.19
CA ASP A 135 6.96 9.53 9.72
C ASP A 135 7.72 8.54 8.82
N LEU A 136 7.80 7.27 9.22
CA LEU A 136 8.42 6.20 8.42
C LEU A 136 7.69 5.98 7.09
N GLU A 137 6.35 5.94 7.10
CA GLU A 137 5.56 5.77 5.88
C GLU A 137 5.72 6.98 4.95
N SER A 138 5.69 8.20 5.50
CA SER A 138 5.89 9.40 4.69
C SER A 138 7.29 9.49 4.08
N ALA A 139 8.33 9.07 4.81
CA ALA A 139 9.69 8.99 4.30
C ALA A 139 9.80 7.95 3.19
N ALA A 140 9.23 6.75 3.38
CA ALA A 140 9.22 5.71 2.36
C ALA A 140 8.48 6.12 1.07
N GLN A 141 7.38 6.86 1.19
CA GLN A 141 6.67 7.43 0.04
C GLN A 141 7.53 8.45 -0.70
N LEU A 142 8.20 9.36 0.02
CA LEU A 142 9.07 10.37 -0.59
C LEU A 142 10.30 9.75 -1.27
N ASP A 143 10.93 8.76 -0.65
CA ASP A 143 12.08 8.06 -1.23
C ASP A 143 11.68 7.24 -2.47
N THR A 144 10.48 6.65 -2.45
CA THR A 144 9.89 5.97 -3.61
C THR A 144 9.72 6.96 -4.77
N LEU A 145 9.13 8.13 -4.50
CA LEU A 145 8.95 9.16 -5.52
C LEU A 145 10.27 9.70 -6.06
N ALA A 146 11.25 9.93 -5.20
CA ALA A 146 12.58 10.36 -5.62
C ALA A 146 13.23 9.33 -6.56
N ALA A 147 13.16 8.04 -6.23
CA ALA A 147 13.68 6.97 -7.08
C ALA A 147 12.96 6.89 -8.44
N LEU A 148 11.64 7.07 -8.45
CA LEU A 148 10.83 7.08 -9.67
C LEU A 148 11.16 8.26 -10.60
N GLN A 149 11.47 9.43 -10.03
CA GLN A 149 11.77 10.65 -10.79
C GLN A 149 13.20 10.74 -11.31
N MET A 150 14.17 10.11 -10.65
CA MET A 150 15.59 10.20 -11.01
C MET A 150 16.01 9.29 -12.17
N SER A 151 15.17 8.33 -12.57
CA SER A 151 15.58 7.27 -13.48
C SER A 151 15.00 7.43 -14.88
N GLU A 152 15.86 7.36 -15.90
CA GLU A 152 15.45 7.28 -17.31
C GLU A 152 14.74 5.96 -17.64
N THR A 153 15.02 4.91 -16.86
CA THR A 153 14.37 3.59 -16.93
C THR A 153 13.58 3.35 -15.65
N PRO A 154 12.32 2.91 -15.68
CA PRO A 154 11.57 2.72 -14.43
C PRO A 154 12.28 1.75 -13.47
N PRO A 155 12.39 2.08 -12.17
CA PRO A 155 12.99 1.20 -11.18
C PRO A 155 12.20 -0.12 -11.08
N THR A 156 12.92 -1.21 -10.90
CA THR A 156 12.34 -2.55 -10.78
C THR A 156 11.50 -2.68 -9.50
N MET A 157 10.58 -3.64 -9.50
CA MET A 157 9.78 -4.00 -8.32
C MET A 157 10.67 -4.29 -7.10
N GLU A 158 11.79 -5.00 -7.27
CA GLU A 158 12.71 -5.33 -6.18
C GLU A 158 13.37 -4.10 -5.58
N GLU A 159 13.74 -3.12 -6.41
CA GLU A 159 14.32 -1.85 -5.96
C GLU A 159 13.30 -1.05 -5.14
N LEU A 160 12.05 -0.95 -5.60
CA LEU A 160 10.99 -0.25 -4.89
C LEU A 160 10.61 -0.94 -3.57
N ARG A 161 10.55 -2.28 -3.56
CA ARG A 161 10.39 -3.07 -2.32
C ARG A 161 11.48 -2.78 -1.30
N ARG A 162 12.72 -2.65 -1.76
CA ARG A 162 13.86 -2.36 -0.88
C ARG A 162 13.75 -0.97 -0.26
N ILE A 163 13.30 0.04 -1.00
CA ILE A 163 13.11 1.41 -0.49
C ILE A 163 12.08 1.44 0.65
N GLY A 164 10.97 0.72 0.51
CA GLY A 164 9.88 0.73 1.48
C GLY A 164 9.99 -0.29 2.63
N ARG A 165 11.05 -1.09 2.67
CA ARG A 165 11.14 -2.28 3.54
C ARG A 165 10.99 -1.94 5.01
N ASP A 166 11.74 -0.96 5.51
CA ASP A 166 11.77 -0.62 6.93
C ASP A 166 10.40 -0.13 7.42
N ALA A 167 9.68 0.63 6.58
CA ALA A 167 8.31 1.06 6.85
C ALA A 167 7.33 -0.12 6.85
N GLY A 168 7.42 -1.03 5.88
CA GLY A 168 6.62 -2.25 5.86
C GLY A 168 6.86 -3.15 7.07
N GLU A 169 8.11 -3.34 7.48
CA GLU A 169 8.47 -4.10 8.68
C GLU A 169 7.96 -3.44 9.96
N ALA A 170 7.95 -2.10 10.04
CA ALA A 170 7.38 -1.38 11.16
C ALA A 170 5.86 -1.55 11.23
N LEU A 171 5.16 -1.43 10.09
CA LEU A 171 3.72 -1.70 10.01
C LEU A 171 3.39 -3.14 10.43
N ALA A 172 4.17 -4.14 10.02
CA ALA A 172 3.98 -5.52 10.44
C ALA A 172 4.13 -5.72 11.95
N ARG A 173 5.14 -5.09 12.58
CA ARG A 173 5.33 -5.15 14.04
C ARG A 173 4.18 -4.52 14.79
N ALA A 174 3.75 -3.32 14.36
CA ALA A 174 2.60 -2.65 14.95
C ALA A 174 1.31 -3.47 14.80
N ALA A 175 1.09 -4.07 13.63
CA ALA A 175 -0.04 -4.95 13.37
C ALA A 175 -0.04 -6.21 14.26
N ASP A 176 1.12 -6.84 14.49
CA ASP A 176 1.28 -7.97 15.42
C ASP A 176 1.04 -7.58 16.88
N VAL A 177 1.39 -6.36 17.29
CA VAL A 177 1.04 -5.83 18.63
C VAL A 177 -0.47 -5.71 18.78
N VAL A 178 -1.14 -5.14 17.77
CA VAL A 178 -2.60 -4.93 17.77
C VAL A 178 -3.34 -6.27 17.79
N SER A 179 -2.93 -7.25 16.98
CA SER A 179 -3.59 -8.55 16.92
C SER A 179 -3.51 -9.35 18.22
N ARG A 180 -2.43 -9.16 19.00
CA ARG A 180 -2.26 -9.80 20.32
C ARG A 180 -2.96 -9.07 21.46
N GLY A 181 -3.32 -7.80 21.25
CA GLY A 181 -4.00 -6.96 22.23
C GLY A 181 -5.52 -7.10 22.23
N ALA A 182 -6.10 -7.74 21.20
CA ALA A 182 -7.53 -7.96 21.03
C ALA A 182 -8.06 -9.24 21.69
#